data_AF-A0A3D4RLZ3-F1
#
_entry.id   AF-A0A3D4RLZ3-F1
#
_cell.length_a   1.000
_cell.length_b   1.000
_cell.length_c   1.000
_cell.angle_alpha   90.00
_cell.angle_beta   90.00
_cell.angle_gamma   90.00
#
_symmetry.space_group_name_H-M   'P 1'
#
loop_
_entity.id
_entity.type
_entity.pdbx_description
1 polymer ?
#
loop_
_entity_poly.entity_id
_entity_poly.type
_entity_poly.pdbx_seq_one_letter_code
_entity_poly.pdbx_strand_id
1 'polypeptide(L)'
;MKNKLTFAVLFIVCSAAVTGLFYLIFKQFSIAMICCSVSGAIFFGLLFAKIFVLSSQDALSIKNVVTLRAMTISMLLLFLWTVIYVFAFGDYSDAERDLTTLYIGYIVLFVLALLYCFMAGHSASTAEANNAAMQPCLSGKADLLALLQRTLVEVNNAEGSIQSENQKQMSAVINLAKSMPASVFENERNASLLVEKTNAVSESLTNAEDDTTAEAITKLLQTIKTIR
;
A
#
# COMPACT_ATOMS: atom_id res chain seq x y z
N MET A 1 -23.30 11.90 -0.59
CA MET A 1 -24.11 11.89 -1.84
C MET A 1 -23.62 12.87 -2.90
N LYS A 2 -23.22 14.11 -2.56
CA LYS A 2 -22.71 15.10 -3.54
C LYS A 2 -21.56 14.58 -4.43
N ASN A 3 -20.53 13.94 -3.88
CA ASN A 3 -19.43 13.39 -4.69
C ASN A 3 -19.92 12.36 -5.72
N LYS A 4 -20.84 11.45 -5.35
CA LYS A 4 -21.36 10.40 -6.24
C LYS A 4 -22.08 10.96 -7.48
N LEU A 5 -22.81 12.06 -7.31
CA LEU A 5 -23.51 12.74 -8.41
C LEU A 5 -22.51 13.43 -9.35
N THR A 6 -21.53 14.15 -8.80
CA THR A 6 -20.48 14.81 -9.61
C THR A 6 -19.68 13.80 -10.42
N PHE A 7 -19.37 12.64 -9.84
CA PHE A 7 -18.68 11.55 -10.54
C PHE A 7 -19.52 10.93 -11.67
N ALA A 8 -20.81 10.71 -11.45
CA ALA A 8 -21.71 10.18 -12.49
C ALA A 8 -21.81 11.14 -13.69
N VAL A 9 -21.91 12.45 -13.43
CA VAL A 9 -21.95 13.48 -14.48
C VAL A 9 -20.64 13.51 -15.27
N LEU A 10 -19.49 13.43 -14.59
CA LEU A 10 -18.17 13.46 -15.23
C LEU A 10 -17.93 12.20 -16.09
N PHE A 11 -18.43 11.05 -15.66
CA PHE A 11 -18.40 9.81 -16.44
C PHE A 11 -19.17 9.96 -17.76
N ILE A 12 -20.41 10.46 -17.69
CA ILE A 12 -21.26 10.67 -18.87
C ILE A 12 -20.59 11.64 -19.86
N VAL A 13 -20.02 12.74 -19.35
CA VAL A 13 -19.32 13.74 -20.19
C VAL A 13 -18.08 13.16 -20.85
N CYS A 14 -17.26 12.39 -20.13
CA CYS A 14 -16.08 11.73 -20.71
C CYS A 14 -16.47 10.66 -21.75
N SER A 15 -17.49 9.84 -21.48
CA SER A 15 -17.98 8.85 -22.45
C SER A 15 -18.52 9.49 -23.72
N ALA A 16 -19.24 10.62 -23.59
CA ALA A 16 -19.72 11.39 -24.74
C ALA A 16 -18.56 11.99 -25.55
N ALA A 17 -17.52 12.52 -24.89
CA ALA A 17 -16.35 13.09 -25.55
C ALA A 17 -15.54 12.04 -26.33
N VAL A 18 -15.37 10.84 -25.76
CA VAL A 18 -14.69 9.71 -26.43
C VAL A 18 -15.46 9.23 -27.64
N THR A 19 -16.78 9.09 -27.51
CA THR A 19 -17.66 8.71 -28.61
C THR A 19 -17.63 9.78 -29.72
N GLY A 20 -17.63 11.06 -29.35
CA GLY A 20 -17.48 12.18 -30.28
C GLY A 20 -16.12 12.22 -31.00
N LEU A 21 -15.03 11.91 -30.30
CA LEU A 21 -13.69 11.78 -30.90
C LEU A 21 -13.64 10.66 -31.94
N PHE A 22 -14.20 9.49 -31.63
CA PHE A 22 -14.28 8.39 -32.60
C PHE A 22 -15.21 8.72 -33.78
N TYR A 23 -16.31 9.43 -33.54
CA TYR A 23 -17.18 9.91 -34.61
C TYR A 23 -16.48 10.88 -35.58
N LEU A 24 -15.54 11.69 -35.10
CA LEU A 24 -14.74 12.58 -35.95
C LEU A 24 -13.67 11.84 -36.77
N ILE A 25 -13.16 10.72 -36.27
CA ILE A 25 -12.13 9.91 -36.94
C ILE A 25 -12.75 9.01 -38.02
N PHE A 26 -13.92 8.43 -37.75
CA PHE A 26 -14.59 7.52 -38.67
C PHE A 26 -15.66 8.27 -39.50
N LYS A 27 -15.38 8.51 -40.79
CA LYS A 27 -16.30 9.23 -41.72
C LYS A 27 -17.62 8.49 -42.03
N GLN A 28 -17.75 7.21 -41.67
CA GLN A 28 -18.98 6.41 -41.79
C GLN A 28 -19.18 5.55 -40.52
N PHE A 29 -20.45 5.27 -40.17
CA PHE A 29 -20.83 4.36 -39.09
C PHE A 29 -20.36 2.93 -39.41
N SER A 30 -19.11 2.63 -39.06
CA SER A 30 -18.51 1.30 -39.21
C SER A 30 -18.62 0.51 -37.91
N ILE A 31 -18.71 -0.81 -38.02
CA ILE A 31 -18.68 -1.76 -36.88
C ILE A 31 -17.44 -1.50 -35.99
N ALA A 32 -16.33 -1.08 -36.59
CA ALA A 32 -15.11 -0.71 -35.87
C ALA A 32 -15.31 0.51 -34.93
N MET A 33 -16.13 1.49 -35.32
CA MET A 33 -16.44 2.67 -34.49
C MET A 33 -17.22 2.27 -33.24
N ILE A 34 -18.16 1.31 -33.37
CA ILE A 34 -18.96 0.80 -32.25
C ILE A 34 -18.05 0.06 -31.26
N CYS A 35 -17.17 -0.83 -31.75
CA CYS A 35 -16.23 -1.55 -30.89
C CYS A 35 -15.25 -0.61 -30.15
N CYS A 36 -14.76 0.43 -30.82
CA CYS A 36 -13.88 1.44 -30.19
C CYS A 36 -14.62 2.27 -29.13
N SER A 37 -15.88 2.65 -29.40
CA SER A 37 -16.68 3.43 -28.45
C SER A 37 -17.07 2.61 -27.22
N VAL A 38 -17.45 1.33 -27.41
CA VAL A 38 -17.80 0.43 -26.31
C VAL A 38 -16.59 0.11 -25.43
N SER A 39 -15.44 -0.22 -26.04
CA SER A 39 -14.20 -0.48 -25.30
C SER A 39 -13.73 0.76 -24.52
N GLY A 40 -13.82 1.95 -25.11
CA GLY A 40 -13.54 3.22 -24.43
C GLY A 40 -14.51 3.50 -23.26
N ALA A 41 -15.81 3.27 -23.44
CA ALA A 41 -16.80 3.46 -22.39
C ALA A 41 -16.57 2.52 -21.18
N ILE A 42 -16.24 1.26 -21.44
CA ILE A 42 -15.89 0.27 -20.41
C ILE A 42 -14.61 0.71 -19.66
N PHE A 43 -13.59 1.16 -20.40
CA PHE A 43 -12.34 1.68 -19.82
C PHE A 43 -12.60 2.84 -18.85
N PHE A 44 -13.39 3.82 -19.27
CA PHE A 44 -13.77 4.93 -18.39
C PHE A 44 -14.58 4.44 -17.18
N GLY A 45 -15.54 3.53 -17.37
CA GLY A 45 -16.41 3.06 -16.28
C GLY A 45 -15.61 2.44 -15.13
N LEU A 46 -14.55 1.71 -15.46
CA LEU A 46 -13.68 1.10 -14.46
C LEU A 46 -12.66 2.05 -13.85
N LEU A 47 -12.17 3.06 -14.60
CA LEU A 47 -11.40 4.16 -14.00
C LEU A 47 -12.23 4.94 -12.97
N PHE A 48 -13.54 5.09 -13.21
CA PHE A 48 -14.44 5.68 -12.25
C PHE A 48 -14.68 4.75 -11.05
N ALA A 49 -14.89 3.44 -11.28
CA ALA A 49 -14.97 2.45 -10.20
C ALA A 49 -13.71 2.41 -9.33
N LYS A 50 -12.51 2.59 -9.93
CA LYS A 50 -11.24 2.74 -9.24
C LYS A 50 -11.22 3.88 -8.25
N ILE A 51 -11.57 5.08 -8.72
CA ILE A 51 -11.60 6.29 -7.88
C ILE A 51 -12.63 6.11 -6.75
N PHE A 52 -13.76 5.45 -7.03
CA PHE A 52 -14.78 5.16 -6.04
C PHE A 52 -14.29 4.20 -4.94
N VAL A 53 -13.64 3.09 -5.31
CA VAL A 53 -13.10 2.13 -4.33
C VAL A 53 -11.96 2.74 -3.51
N LEU A 54 -11.08 3.53 -4.13
CA LEU A 54 -10.01 4.27 -3.42
C LEU A 54 -10.55 5.34 -2.47
N SER A 55 -11.77 5.85 -2.70
CA SER A 55 -12.41 6.84 -1.84
C SER A 55 -13.09 6.22 -0.61
N SER A 56 -13.23 4.90 -0.53
CA SER A 56 -13.88 4.21 0.59
C SER A 56 -12.83 3.58 1.50
N GLN A 57 -12.66 4.12 2.71
CA GLN A 57 -11.71 3.62 3.72
C GLN A 57 -11.95 2.14 4.09
N ASP A 58 -13.20 1.68 4.06
CA ASP A 58 -13.57 0.30 4.39
C ASP A 58 -13.24 -0.72 3.28
N ALA A 59 -12.98 -0.26 2.04
CA ALA A 59 -12.69 -1.12 0.89
C ALA A 59 -11.19 -1.27 0.58
N LEU A 60 -10.32 -0.62 1.37
CA LEU A 60 -8.87 -0.56 1.21
C LEU A 60 -8.15 -1.82 1.76
N SER A 61 -8.51 -3.00 1.27
CA SER A 61 -7.68 -4.19 1.45
C SER A 61 -6.57 -4.25 0.40
N ILE A 62 -5.41 -4.83 0.76
CA ILE A 62 -4.28 -5.03 -0.17
C ILE A 62 -4.76 -5.78 -1.42
N LYS A 63 -5.61 -6.79 -1.22
CA LYS A 63 -6.24 -7.57 -2.28
C LYS A 63 -7.08 -6.73 -3.23
N ASN A 64 -7.90 -5.82 -2.71
CA ASN A 64 -8.71 -4.93 -3.54
C ASN A 64 -7.84 -3.95 -4.33
N VAL A 65 -6.83 -3.35 -3.72
CA VAL A 65 -5.92 -2.41 -4.40
C VAL A 65 -5.17 -3.10 -5.54
N VAL A 66 -4.64 -4.30 -5.29
CA VAL A 66 -3.87 -5.07 -6.28
C VAL A 66 -4.76 -5.56 -7.42
N THR A 67 -5.94 -6.11 -7.12
CA THR A 67 -6.92 -6.53 -8.15
C THR A 67 -7.32 -5.37 -9.04
N LEU A 68 -7.52 -4.20 -8.43
CA LEU A 68 -8.00 -3.02 -9.12
C LEU A 68 -6.90 -2.37 -9.98
N ARG A 69 -5.63 -2.42 -9.54
CA ARG A 69 -4.49 -2.12 -10.40
C ARG A 69 -4.36 -3.11 -11.56
N ALA A 70 -4.59 -4.40 -11.30
CA ALA A 70 -4.49 -5.44 -12.30
C ALA A 70 -5.51 -5.21 -13.44
N MET A 71 -6.77 -5.00 -13.07
CA MET A 71 -7.83 -4.65 -14.02
C MET A 71 -7.52 -3.36 -14.81
N THR A 72 -6.94 -2.34 -14.17
CA THR A 72 -6.56 -1.09 -14.85
C THR A 72 -5.53 -1.32 -15.94
N ILE A 73 -4.48 -2.11 -15.67
CA ILE A 73 -3.40 -2.38 -16.62
C ILE A 73 -3.92 -3.19 -17.81
N SER A 74 -4.69 -4.25 -17.55
CA SER A 74 -5.31 -5.07 -18.59
C SER A 74 -6.23 -4.24 -19.51
N MET A 75 -7.01 -3.34 -18.93
CA MET A 75 -7.89 -2.42 -19.66
C MET A 75 -7.10 -1.41 -20.51
N LEU A 76 -5.99 -0.87 -20.00
CA LEU A 76 -5.13 0.03 -20.76
C LEU A 76 -4.50 -0.69 -21.95
N LEU A 77 -4.08 -1.95 -21.77
CA LEU A 77 -3.56 -2.78 -22.86
C LEU A 77 -4.63 -3.06 -23.93
N LEU A 78 -5.87 -3.35 -23.54
CA LEU A 78 -6.99 -3.53 -24.48
C LEU A 78 -7.29 -2.25 -25.27
N PHE A 79 -7.30 -1.10 -24.59
CA PHE A 79 -7.49 0.20 -25.23
C PHE A 79 -6.35 0.53 -26.20
N LEU A 80 -5.09 0.36 -25.75
CA LEU A 80 -3.91 0.60 -26.56
C LEU A 80 -3.88 -0.30 -27.80
N TRP A 81 -4.23 -1.58 -27.66
CA TRP A 81 -4.35 -2.50 -28.77
C TRP A 81 -5.39 -2.06 -29.79
N THR A 82 -6.53 -1.56 -29.32
CA THR A 82 -7.59 -1.04 -30.18
C THR A 82 -7.10 0.18 -30.95
N VAL A 83 -6.38 1.09 -30.30
CA VAL A 83 -5.75 2.25 -30.95
C VAL A 83 -4.70 1.83 -31.97
N ILE A 84 -3.80 0.90 -31.61
CA ILE A 84 -2.77 0.37 -32.53
C ILE A 84 -3.43 -0.30 -33.74
N TYR A 85 -4.47 -1.10 -33.53
CA TYR A 85 -5.20 -1.73 -34.64
C TYR A 85 -5.77 -0.66 -35.59
N VAL A 86 -6.43 0.37 -35.05
CA VAL A 86 -7.04 1.43 -35.85
C VAL A 86 -6.00 2.20 -36.67
N PHE A 87 -4.85 2.58 -36.08
CA PHE A 87 -3.84 3.42 -36.74
C PHE A 87 -2.83 2.64 -37.59
N ALA A 88 -2.43 1.44 -37.19
CA ALA A 88 -1.38 0.67 -37.88
C ALA A 88 -1.91 -0.19 -39.03
N PHE A 89 -3.20 -0.56 -39.01
CA PHE A 89 -3.82 -1.44 -40.01
C PHE A 89 -4.97 -0.75 -40.77
N GLY A 90 -5.04 0.58 -40.72
CA GLY A 90 -6.13 1.37 -41.30
C GLY A 90 -5.84 1.87 -42.71
N ASP A 91 -6.15 1.07 -43.73
CA ASP A 91 -6.58 1.65 -45.01
C ASP A 91 -8.10 1.90 -44.90
N TYR A 92 -8.53 3.15 -45.08
CA TYR A 92 -9.87 3.62 -44.71
C TYR A 92 -10.92 3.36 -45.80
N SER A 93 -10.52 2.74 -46.91
CA SER A 93 -11.34 2.52 -48.11
C SER A 93 -12.02 1.15 -48.16
N ASP A 94 -11.54 0.16 -47.41
CA ASP A 94 -12.06 -1.20 -47.49
C ASP A 94 -13.27 -1.44 -46.57
N ALA A 95 -14.44 -1.58 -47.20
CA ALA A 95 -15.67 -1.99 -46.54
C ALA A 95 -15.61 -3.42 -45.95
N GLU A 96 -14.62 -4.22 -46.34
CA GLU A 96 -14.39 -5.61 -45.92
C GLU A 96 -13.14 -5.78 -45.05
N ARG A 97 -12.91 -4.85 -44.12
CA ARG A 97 -11.74 -4.93 -43.23
C ARG A 97 -11.79 -6.21 -42.39
N ASP A 98 -10.73 -7.01 -42.46
CA ASP A 98 -10.61 -8.24 -41.68
C ASP A 98 -10.46 -7.95 -40.17
N LEU A 99 -11.55 -8.17 -39.44
CA LEU A 99 -11.64 -8.01 -37.99
C LEU A 99 -10.98 -9.17 -37.23
N THR A 100 -10.58 -10.25 -37.91
CA THR A 100 -9.98 -11.43 -37.28
C THR A 100 -8.73 -11.07 -36.48
N THR A 101 -7.88 -10.18 -37.01
CA THR A 101 -6.67 -9.70 -36.31
C THR A 101 -7.01 -8.93 -35.03
N LEU A 102 -8.08 -8.13 -35.02
CA LEU A 102 -8.53 -7.41 -33.83
C LEU A 102 -9.02 -8.39 -32.75
N TYR A 103 -9.85 -9.36 -33.14
CA TYR A 103 -10.40 -10.38 -32.23
C TYR A 103 -9.32 -11.30 -31.66
N ILE A 104 -8.37 -11.76 -32.48
CA ILE A 104 -7.23 -12.56 -32.01
C ILE A 104 -6.44 -11.76 -30.96
N GLY A 105 -6.17 -10.48 -31.22
CA GLY A 105 -5.48 -9.64 -30.25
C GLY A 105 -6.26 -9.46 -28.94
N TYR A 106 -7.59 -9.30 -28.99
CA TYR A 106 -8.41 -9.28 -27.77
C TYR A 106 -8.38 -10.60 -27.00
N ILE A 107 -8.37 -11.75 -27.69
CA ILE A 107 -8.26 -13.06 -27.04
C ILE A 107 -6.89 -13.20 -26.34
N VAL A 108 -5.81 -12.83 -27.03
CA VAL A 108 -4.45 -12.87 -26.44
C VAL A 108 -4.36 -11.97 -25.21
N LEU A 109 -4.87 -10.74 -25.30
CA LEU A 109 -4.90 -9.80 -24.18
C LEU A 109 -5.80 -10.26 -23.04
N PHE A 110 -6.91 -10.93 -23.34
CA PHE A 110 -7.78 -11.51 -22.33
C PHE A 110 -7.07 -12.63 -21.56
N VAL A 111 -6.36 -13.53 -22.24
CA VAL A 111 -5.55 -14.58 -21.59
C VAL A 111 -4.44 -13.96 -20.72
N LEU A 112 -3.72 -12.96 -21.23
CA LEU A 112 -2.70 -12.25 -20.46
C LEU A 112 -3.29 -11.53 -19.24
N ALA A 113 -4.47 -10.93 -19.37
CA ALA A 113 -5.18 -10.29 -18.28
C ALA A 113 -5.58 -11.29 -17.19
N LEU A 114 -6.08 -12.47 -17.56
CA LEU A 114 -6.42 -13.52 -16.61
C LEU A 114 -5.17 -14.01 -15.85
N LEU A 115 -4.07 -14.26 -16.56
CA LEU A 115 -2.80 -14.66 -15.94
C LEU A 115 -2.29 -13.58 -14.98
N TYR A 116 -2.35 -12.32 -15.39
CA TYR A 116 -1.94 -11.20 -14.56
C TYR A 116 -2.82 -11.04 -13.31
N CYS A 117 -4.14 -11.13 -13.45
CA CYS A 117 -5.07 -11.11 -12.32
C CYS A 117 -4.81 -12.26 -11.34
N PHE A 118 -4.51 -13.46 -11.84
CA PHE A 118 -4.17 -14.61 -11.01
C PHE A 118 -2.88 -14.39 -10.20
N MET A 119 -1.80 -13.96 -10.87
CA MET A 119 -0.53 -13.66 -10.22
C MET A 119 -0.64 -12.50 -9.21
N ALA A 120 -1.41 -11.47 -9.56
CA ALA A 120 -1.67 -10.32 -8.70
C ALA A 120 -2.48 -10.73 -7.47
N GLY A 121 -3.52 -11.56 -7.64
CA GLY A 121 -4.33 -12.08 -6.54
C GLY A 121 -3.52 -12.96 -5.57
N HIS A 122 -2.67 -13.84 -6.09
CA HIS A 122 -1.78 -14.67 -5.28
C HIS A 122 -0.77 -13.82 -4.50
N SER A 123 -0.09 -12.89 -5.18
CA SER A 123 0.86 -11.97 -4.53
C SER A 123 0.21 -11.12 -3.44
N ALA A 124 -1.02 -10.64 -3.68
CA ALA A 124 -1.75 -9.85 -2.70
C ALA A 124 -2.14 -10.66 -1.46
N SER A 125 -2.57 -11.91 -1.65
CA SER A 125 -2.88 -12.83 -0.55
C SER A 125 -1.66 -13.10 0.32
N THR A 126 -0.50 -13.34 -0.29
CA THR A 126 0.76 -13.55 0.44
C THR A 126 1.20 -12.29 1.18
N ALA A 127 1.08 -11.12 0.54
CA ALA A 127 1.38 -9.85 1.18
C ALA A 127 0.46 -9.56 2.37
N GLU A 128 -0.83 -9.87 2.27
CA GLU A 128 -1.79 -9.69 3.36
C GLU A 128 -1.52 -10.64 4.53
N ALA A 129 -1.19 -11.90 4.25
CA ALA A 129 -0.79 -12.87 5.28
C ALA A 129 0.49 -12.44 6.02
N ASN A 130 1.51 -11.97 5.28
CA ASN A 130 2.75 -11.47 5.87
C ASN A 130 2.50 -10.20 6.71
N ASN A 131 1.65 -9.30 6.23
CA ASN A 131 1.34 -8.07 6.97
C ASN A 131 0.55 -8.38 8.25
N ALA A 132 -0.40 -9.32 8.20
CA ALA A 132 -1.13 -9.78 9.38
C ALA A 132 -0.20 -10.47 10.40
N ALA A 133 0.75 -11.28 9.94
CA ALA A 133 1.75 -11.91 10.82
C ALA A 133 2.71 -10.89 11.46
N MET A 134 3.04 -9.80 10.75
CA MET A 134 3.90 -8.73 11.27
C MET A 134 3.16 -7.73 12.17
N GLN A 135 1.83 -7.65 12.09
CA GLN A 135 1.03 -6.72 12.87
C GLN A 135 1.21 -6.83 14.41
N PRO A 136 1.23 -8.03 15.03
CA PRO A 136 1.54 -8.16 16.46
C PRO A 136 2.96 -7.71 16.78
N CYS A 137 3.94 -7.96 15.90
CA CYS A 137 5.32 -7.53 16.08
C CYS A 137 5.46 -6.00 16.03
N LEU A 138 4.72 -5.35 15.13
CA LEU A 138 4.63 -3.89 15.04
C LEU A 138 3.96 -3.29 16.28
N SER A 139 2.90 -3.92 16.79
CA SER A 139 2.26 -3.51 18.04
C SER A 139 3.21 -3.63 19.23
N GLY A 140 3.87 -4.79 19.39
CA GLY A 140 4.83 -5.02 20.48
C GLY A 140 6.00 -4.03 20.45
N LYS A 141 6.48 -3.66 19.26
CA LYS A 141 7.47 -2.58 19.12
C LYS A 141 6.94 -1.21 19.55
N ALA A 142 5.70 -0.88 19.18
CA ALA A 142 5.06 0.37 19.58
C ALA A 142 4.86 0.44 21.10
N ASP A 143 4.45 -0.66 21.72
CA ASP A 143 4.26 -0.78 23.16
C ASP A 143 5.59 -0.62 23.92
N LEU A 144 6.67 -1.26 23.44
CA LEU A 144 8.01 -1.07 24.01
C LEU A 144 8.47 0.40 23.88
N LEU A 145 8.29 1.02 22.72
CA LEU A 145 8.65 2.43 22.52
C LEU A 145 7.88 3.35 23.45
N ALA A 146 6.59 3.10 23.66
CA ALA A 146 5.78 3.85 24.62
C ALA A 146 6.29 3.65 26.06
N LEU A 147 6.67 2.43 26.44
CA LEU A 147 7.24 2.12 27.76
C LEU A 147 8.58 2.82 27.98
N LEU A 148 9.48 2.78 27.00
CA LEU A 148 10.78 3.47 27.05
C LEU A 148 10.61 4.99 27.15
N GLN A 149 9.63 5.56 26.44
CA GLN A 149 9.32 6.99 26.52
C GLN A 149 8.80 7.38 27.91
N ARG A 150 7.92 6.57 28.51
CA ARG A 150 7.46 6.79 29.91
C ARG A 150 8.63 6.73 30.89
N THR A 151 9.48 5.72 30.76
CA THR A 151 10.66 5.54 31.61
C THR A 151 11.64 6.73 31.47
N LEU A 152 11.84 7.27 30.25
CA LEU A 152 12.63 8.49 30.06
C LEU A 152 12.01 9.70 30.78
N VAL A 153 10.68 9.84 30.78
CA VAL A 153 10.00 10.91 31.52
C VAL A 153 10.22 10.75 33.03
N GLU A 154 10.19 9.52 33.55
CA GLU A 154 10.51 9.22 34.96
C GLU A 154 11.95 9.60 35.31
N VAL A 155 12.93 9.23 34.47
CA VAL A 155 14.34 9.64 34.61
C VAL A 155 14.48 11.16 34.61
N ASN A 156 13.82 11.85 33.67
CA ASN A 156 13.85 13.31 33.60
C ASN A 156 13.28 13.98 34.86
N ASN A 157 12.22 13.40 35.44
CA ASN A 157 11.60 13.92 36.65
C ASN A 157 12.46 13.67 37.90
N ALA A 158 13.16 12.52 37.96
CA ALA A 158 14.02 12.16 39.09
C ALA A 158 15.30 13.00 39.14
N GLU A 159 15.92 13.26 37.99
CA GLU A 159 17.26 13.87 37.92
C GLU A 159 17.23 15.40 37.68
N GLY A 160 16.04 15.98 37.51
CA GLY A 160 15.85 17.42 37.35
C GLY A 160 16.28 17.97 35.98
N SER A 161 16.39 19.31 35.88
CA SER A 161 16.54 20.02 34.60
C SER A 161 17.96 20.03 34.00
N ILE A 162 18.93 19.42 34.68
CA ILE A 162 20.30 19.31 34.18
C ILE A 162 20.40 17.99 33.42
N GLN A 163 20.85 18.06 32.16
CA GLN A 163 20.92 16.91 31.27
C GLN A 163 21.95 15.88 31.78
N SER A 164 21.47 14.95 32.61
CA SER A 164 22.29 13.91 33.23
C SER A 164 22.81 12.92 32.18
N GLU A 165 23.82 12.15 32.56
CA GLU A 165 24.33 11.05 31.72
C GLU A 165 23.26 9.97 31.49
N ASN A 166 22.44 9.67 32.50
CA ASN A 166 21.35 8.68 32.41
C ASN A 166 20.26 9.11 31.41
N GLN A 167 19.89 10.40 31.38
CA GLN A 167 18.95 10.94 30.38
C GLN A 167 19.48 10.78 28.94
N LYS A 168 20.77 11.01 28.73
CA LYS A 168 21.43 10.82 27.41
C LYS A 168 21.45 9.35 27.02
N GLN A 169 21.82 8.47 27.94
CA GLN A 169 21.86 7.03 27.69
C GLN A 169 20.47 6.47 27.41
N MET A 170 19.45 6.88 28.16
CA MET A 170 18.07 6.46 27.92
C MET A 170 17.52 6.99 26.59
N SER A 171 17.92 8.20 26.18
CA SER A 171 17.63 8.71 24.83
C SER A 171 18.31 7.88 23.73
N ALA A 172 19.53 7.40 23.97
CA ALA A 172 20.23 6.50 23.04
C ALA A 172 19.55 5.13 22.95
N VAL A 173 19.05 4.59 24.07
CA VAL A 173 18.21 3.37 24.14
C VAL A 173 16.99 3.52 23.23
N ILE A 174 16.24 4.61 23.34
CA ILE A 174 15.05 4.86 22.51
C ILE A 174 15.41 4.95 21.03
N ASN A 175 16.49 5.65 20.68
CA ASN A 175 16.92 5.78 19.28
C ASN A 175 17.34 4.43 18.68
N LEU A 176 18.00 3.58 19.47
CA LEU A 176 18.32 2.21 19.06
C LEU A 176 17.06 1.36 18.88
N ALA A 177 16.11 1.42 19.83
CA ALA A 177 14.85 0.70 19.74
C ALA A 177 14.01 1.13 18.52
N LYS A 178 14.03 2.42 18.16
CA LYS A 178 13.38 2.91 16.92
C LYS A 178 13.98 2.26 15.67
N SER A 179 15.31 2.10 15.63
CA SER A 179 16.03 1.50 14.51
C SER A 179 15.96 -0.03 14.43
N MET A 180 15.42 -0.69 15.46
CA MET A 180 15.30 -2.15 15.52
C MET A 180 14.23 -2.69 14.55
N PRO A 181 14.49 -3.75 13.78
CA PRO A 181 13.47 -4.34 12.93
C PRO A 181 12.34 -4.96 13.77
N ALA A 182 11.09 -4.87 13.29
CA ALA A 182 9.95 -5.41 14.02
C ALA A 182 10.01 -6.94 14.20
N SER A 183 10.73 -7.65 13.32
CA SER A 183 10.94 -9.11 13.41
C SER A 183 11.60 -9.55 14.71
N VAL A 184 12.31 -8.67 15.43
CA VAL A 184 12.84 -8.96 16.76
C VAL A 184 11.72 -9.37 17.74
N PHE A 185 10.54 -8.81 17.56
CA PHE A 185 9.36 -9.07 18.39
C PHE A 185 8.59 -10.33 17.98
N GLU A 186 9.01 -11.05 16.92
CA GLU A 186 8.51 -12.41 16.66
C GLU A 186 8.92 -13.36 17.78
N ASN A 187 10.09 -13.14 18.39
CA ASN A 187 10.55 -13.92 19.52
C ASN A 187 10.05 -13.29 20.83
N GLU A 188 9.04 -13.93 21.42
CA GLU A 188 8.44 -13.51 22.69
C GLU A 188 9.47 -13.38 23.82
N ARG A 189 10.55 -14.18 23.79
CA ARG A 189 11.64 -14.08 24.78
C ARG A 189 12.41 -12.77 24.67
N ASN A 190 12.65 -12.29 23.44
CA ASN A 190 13.32 -11.01 23.20
C ASN A 190 12.42 -9.85 23.65
N ALA A 191 11.14 -9.90 23.29
CA ALA A 191 10.16 -8.90 23.70
C ALA A 191 10.03 -8.83 25.23
N SER A 192 9.88 -9.97 25.89
CA SER A 192 9.76 -10.08 27.34
C SER A 192 11.02 -9.57 28.06
N LEU A 193 12.21 -9.92 27.56
CA LEU A 193 13.47 -9.47 28.13
C LEU A 193 13.65 -7.95 28.01
N LEU A 194 13.25 -7.36 26.89
CA LEU A 194 13.30 -5.90 26.71
C LEU A 194 12.33 -5.18 27.65
N VAL A 195 11.12 -5.71 27.84
CA VAL A 195 10.16 -5.19 28.81
C VAL A 195 10.68 -5.33 30.23
N GLU A 196 11.21 -6.50 30.61
CA GLU A 196 11.81 -6.75 31.91
C GLU A 196 12.94 -5.77 32.22
N LYS A 197 13.88 -5.57 31.28
CA LYS A 197 15.00 -4.63 31.46
C LYS A 197 14.55 -3.17 31.47
N THR A 198 13.47 -2.83 30.79
CA THR A 198 12.89 -1.48 30.87
C THR A 198 12.22 -1.25 32.23
N ASN A 199 11.47 -2.23 32.74
CA ASN A 199 10.85 -2.16 34.06
C ASN A 199 11.91 -2.10 35.19
N ALA A 200 13.03 -2.81 35.04
CA ALA A 200 14.14 -2.75 35.99
C ALA A 200 14.74 -1.34 36.12
N VAL A 201 14.73 -0.54 35.05
CA VAL A 201 15.14 0.88 35.11
C VAL A 201 14.11 1.71 35.87
N SER A 202 12.81 1.51 35.63
CA SER A 202 11.74 2.18 36.37
C SER A 202 11.77 1.83 37.86
N GLU A 203 12.06 0.56 38.20
CA GLU A 203 12.18 0.09 39.58
C GLU A 203 13.42 0.66 40.29
N SER A 204 14.57 0.76 39.61
CA SER A 204 15.77 1.37 40.18
C SER A 204 15.58 2.86 40.48
N LEU A 205 14.79 3.56 39.67
CA LEU A 205 14.39 4.96 39.92
C LEU A 205 13.54 5.10 41.18
N THR A 206 12.64 4.15 41.47
CA THR A 206 11.81 4.18 42.68
C THR A 206 12.58 3.86 43.97
N ASN A 207 13.67 3.08 43.88
CA ASN A 207 14.43 2.62 45.05
C ASN A 207 15.61 3.55 45.45
N ALA A 208 15.82 4.66 44.72
CA ALA A 208 16.67 5.80 45.10
C ALA A 208 18.17 5.52 45.37
N GLU A 209 18.79 4.56 44.68
CA GLU A 209 20.26 4.45 44.60
C GLU A 209 20.72 4.78 43.16
N ASP A 210 21.32 5.97 42.95
CA ASP A 210 21.71 6.47 41.62
C ASP A 210 22.65 5.52 40.85
N ASP A 211 23.56 4.85 41.55
CA ASP A 211 24.49 3.87 40.95
C ASP A 211 23.76 2.65 40.36
N THR A 212 22.60 2.29 40.91
CA THR A 212 21.80 1.15 40.43
C THR A 212 21.03 1.47 39.15
N THR A 213 20.67 2.75 38.94
CA THR A 213 19.92 3.21 37.76
C THR A 213 20.83 3.31 36.53
N ALA A 214 22.04 3.84 36.69
CA ALA A 214 23.02 3.89 35.60
C ALA A 214 23.40 2.47 35.11
N GLU A 215 23.55 1.52 36.04
CA GLU A 215 23.81 0.12 35.71
C GLU A 215 22.62 -0.53 34.97
N ALA A 216 21.38 -0.27 35.42
CA ALA A 216 20.17 -0.77 34.77
C ALA A 216 20.01 -0.24 33.34
N ILE A 217 20.25 1.06 33.11
CA ILE A 217 20.22 1.67 31.77
C ILE A 217 21.30 1.08 30.88
N THR A 218 22.51 0.87 31.41
CA THR A 218 23.62 0.23 30.66
C THR A 218 23.27 -1.21 30.27
N LYS A 219 22.69 -1.99 31.18
CA LYS A 219 22.22 -3.37 30.89
C LYS A 219 21.12 -3.39 29.83
N LEU A 220 20.18 -2.44 29.88
CA LEU A 220 19.14 -2.30 28.85
C LEU A 220 19.74 -1.95 27.49
N LEU A 221 20.67 -0.99 27.44
CA LEU A 221 21.35 -0.58 26.22
C LEU A 221 22.17 -1.73 25.61
N GLN A 222 22.86 -2.52 26.43
CA GLN A 222 23.58 -3.70 25.97
C GLN A 222 22.63 -4.78 25.45
N THR A 223 21.51 -5.01 26.14
CA THR A 223 20.48 -5.98 25.73
C THR A 223 19.91 -5.62 24.36
N ILE A 224 19.58 -4.34 24.12
CA ILE A 224 19.12 -3.86 22.82
C ILE A 224 20.17 -4.07 21.72
N LYS A 225 21.46 -3.86 22.02
CA LYS A 225 22.55 -4.09 21.07
C LYS A 225 22.76 -5.56 20.75
N THR A 226 22.53 -6.47 21.70
CA THR A 226 22.69 -7.92 21.50
C THR A 226 21.52 -8.53 20.73
N ILE A 227 20.31 -8.01 20.93
CA ILE A 227 19.10 -8.53 20.29
C ILE A 227 18.91 -7.98 18.86
N ARG A 228 19.41 -6.77 18.60
CA ARG A 228 19.41 -6.16 17.26
C ARG A 228 20.28 -6.93 16.29
#